data_AF-A0A7Y5XU52-F1
#
_entry.id   AF-A0A7Y5XU52-F1
#
_cell.length_a   1.000
_cell.length_b   1.000
_cell.length_c   1.000
_cell.angle_alpha   90.00
_cell.angle_beta   90.00
_cell.angle_gamma   90.00
#
_symmetry.space_group_name_H-M   'P 1'
#
loop_
_entity.id
_entity.type
_entity.pdbx_description
1 polymer ?
#
loop_
_entity_poly.entity_id
_entity_poly.type
_entity_poly.pdbx_seq_one_letter_code
_entity_poly.pdbx_strand_id
1 'polypeptide(L)'
;MYLRRSLQISAWIILALTIFPSAAHADPNSDFVEHAGGSAKASQWEYGVPSSVTVAQAILESGWGKSGLAVNENNYFGIKCRDGIPGPIAIGCAEYPTKECDAQGCYDTTGLFRKYASIEDSFRDHGRFLFESPRYAAAFNYSHDADQFVREIHAAGYATDPDYSNKVIRIMQQQDLYRFNY
;
A
#
# COMPACT_ATOMS: atom_id res chain seq x y z
N MET A 1 -46.09 -74.45 11.77
CA MET A 1 -44.80 -75.17 11.79
C MET A 1 -44.14 -75.03 10.43
N TYR A 2 -43.34 -73.99 10.21
CA TYR A 2 -42.34 -73.92 9.13
C TYR A 2 -41.26 -72.91 9.51
N LEU A 3 -40.01 -73.32 9.30
CA LEU A 3 -38.77 -72.72 9.78
C LEU A 3 -38.43 -71.36 9.14
N ARG A 4 -37.78 -70.51 9.94
CA ARG A 4 -37.04 -69.31 9.52
C ARG A 4 -35.95 -69.66 8.50
N ARG A 5 -35.84 -68.83 7.45
CA ARG A 5 -34.59 -68.62 6.71
C ARG A 5 -34.25 -67.14 6.72
N SER A 6 -33.11 -66.85 7.33
CA SER A 6 -32.44 -65.56 7.42
C SER A 6 -31.86 -65.19 6.05
N LEU A 7 -32.21 -64.00 5.54
CA LEU A 7 -31.47 -63.34 4.46
C LEU A 7 -30.71 -62.16 5.07
N GLN A 8 -29.38 -62.24 5.04
CA GLN A 8 -28.48 -61.14 5.39
C GLN A 8 -28.39 -60.20 4.19
N ILE A 9 -28.87 -58.97 4.34
CA ILE A 9 -28.70 -57.91 3.33
C ILE A 9 -27.60 -56.99 3.83
N SER A 10 -26.42 -57.08 3.20
CA SER A 10 -25.30 -56.18 3.42
C SER A 10 -25.60 -54.85 2.73
N ALA A 11 -25.92 -53.81 3.51
CA ALA A 11 -26.10 -52.46 3.00
C ALA A 11 -24.72 -51.85 2.69
N TRP A 12 -24.42 -51.65 1.41
CA TRP A 12 -23.29 -50.82 0.97
C TRP A 12 -23.72 -49.35 0.99
N ILE A 13 -23.37 -48.63 2.05
CA ILE A 13 -23.52 -47.17 2.11
C ILE A 13 -22.37 -46.57 1.29
N ILE A 14 -22.68 -46.08 0.09
CA ILE A 14 -21.78 -45.22 -0.67
C ILE A 14 -21.91 -43.81 -0.05
N LEU A 15 -20.94 -43.46 0.81
CA LEU A 15 -20.82 -42.10 1.34
C LEU A 15 -20.23 -41.22 0.22
N ALA A 16 -21.08 -40.51 -0.51
CA ALA A 16 -20.64 -39.48 -1.44
C ALA A 16 -20.03 -38.32 -0.63
N LEU A 17 -18.70 -38.23 -0.61
CA LEU A 17 -17.98 -37.13 0.01
C LEU A 17 -18.17 -35.89 -0.87
N THR A 18 -19.13 -35.03 -0.54
CA THR A 18 -19.27 -33.71 -1.16
C THR A 18 -18.07 -32.86 -0.75
N ILE A 19 -17.09 -32.71 -1.63
CA ILE A 19 -16.00 -31.76 -1.45
C ILE A 19 -16.60 -30.37 -1.67
N PHE A 20 -16.88 -29.65 -0.58
CA PHE A 20 -17.13 -28.23 -0.65
C PHE A 20 -15.78 -27.53 -0.89
N PRO A 21 -15.63 -26.68 -1.92
CA PRO A 21 -14.45 -25.85 -2.03
C PRO A 21 -14.39 -24.96 -0.79
N SER A 22 -13.26 -25.02 -0.07
CA SER A 22 -12.98 -24.05 0.99
C SER A 22 -12.99 -22.67 0.33
N ALA A 23 -13.72 -21.71 0.89
CA ALA A 23 -13.53 -20.32 0.52
C ALA A 23 -12.05 -20.01 0.69
N ALA A 24 -11.36 -19.71 -0.40
CA ALA A 24 -10.00 -19.19 -0.32
C ALA A 24 -10.10 -17.92 0.54
N HIS A 25 -9.38 -17.89 1.66
CA HIS A 25 -9.25 -16.67 2.43
C HIS A 25 -8.62 -15.65 1.48
N ALA A 26 -9.36 -14.59 1.13
CA ALA A 26 -8.78 -13.49 0.37
C ALA A 26 -7.55 -13.00 1.13
N ASP A 27 -6.41 -12.86 0.45
CA ASP A 27 -5.20 -12.34 1.08
C ASP A 27 -5.47 -10.87 1.45
N PRO A 28 -5.46 -10.49 2.74
CA PRO A 28 -5.71 -9.09 3.12
C PRO A 28 -4.74 -8.11 2.44
N ASN A 29 -3.57 -8.60 1.99
CA ASN A 29 -2.63 -7.81 1.20
C ASN A 29 -3.12 -7.59 -0.24
N SER A 30 -3.79 -8.57 -0.86
CA SER A 30 -4.37 -8.38 -2.20
C SER A 30 -5.51 -7.36 -2.17
N ASP A 31 -6.30 -7.35 -1.10
CA ASP A 31 -7.38 -6.36 -0.94
C ASP A 31 -6.84 -4.93 -0.79
N PHE A 32 -5.71 -4.76 -0.09
CA PHE A 32 -5.06 -3.46 0.00
C PHE A 32 -4.52 -3.00 -1.35
N VAL A 33 -3.83 -3.87 -2.09
CA VAL A 33 -3.23 -3.56 -3.39
C VAL A 33 -4.28 -3.07 -4.39
N GLU A 34 -5.45 -3.72 -4.46
CA GLU A 34 -6.50 -3.31 -5.38
C GLU A 34 -7.11 -1.93 -5.04
N HIS A 35 -7.44 -1.70 -3.76
CA HIS A 35 -7.96 -0.39 -3.33
C HIS A 35 -6.92 0.73 -3.53
N ALA A 36 -5.67 0.47 -3.14
CA ALA A 36 -4.56 1.39 -3.36
C ALA A 36 -4.32 1.67 -4.85
N GLY A 37 -4.43 0.66 -5.70
CA GLY A 37 -4.30 0.79 -7.16
C GLY A 37 -5.35 1.70 -7.77
N GLY A 38 -6.61 1.61 -7.31
CA GLY A 38 -7.68 2.53 -7.70
C GLY A 38 -7.36 3.99 -7.34
N SER A 39 -6.93 4.23 -6.10
CA SER A 39 -6.55 5.55 -5.59
C SER A 39 -5.31 6.11 -6.31
N ALA A 40 -4.30 5.26 -6.54
CA ALA A 40 -3.07 5.64 -7.23
C ALA A 40 -3.33 6.04 -8.68
N LYS A 41 -4.23 5.34 -9.39
CA LYS A 41 -4.64 5.72 -10.74
C LYS A 41 -5.25 7.11 -10.77
N ALA A 42 -6.19 7.41 -9.87
CA ALA A 42 -6.79 8.73 -9.78
C ALA A 42 -5.73 9.82 -9.51
N SER A 43 -4.76 9.54 -8.63
CA SER A 43 -3.64 10.44 -8.35
C SER A 43 -2.70 10.61 -9.54
N GLN A 44 -2.40 9.53 -10.29
CA GLN A 44 -1.62 9.60 -11.52
C GLN A 44 -2.32 10.48 -12.57
N TRP A 45 -3.65 10.45 -12.65
CA TRP A 45 -4.42 11.29 -13.60
C TRP A 45 -4.28 12.77 -13.29
N GLU A 46 -4.19 13.11 -12.01
CA GLU A 46 -4.09 14.49 -11.56
C GLU A 46 -2.63 15.01 -11.56
N TYR A 47 -1.67 14.18 -11.16
CA TYR A 47 -0.31 14.62 -10.86
C TYR A 47 0.79 13.92 -11.66
N GLY A 48 0.51 12.85 -12.38
CA GLY A 48 1.47 12.18 -13.26
C GLY A 48 2.53 11.33 -12.54
N VAL A 49 2.35 11.00 -11.26
CA VAL A 49 3.18 10.01 -10.56
C VAL A 49 2.74 8.61 -10.98
N PRO A 50 3.62 7.72 -11.47
CA PRO A 50 3.22 6.37 -11.89
C PRO A 50 2.51 5.62 -10.77
N SER A 51 1.33 5.05 -11.06
CA SER A 51 0.51 4.37 -10.06
C SER A 51 1.26 3.25 -9.35
N SER A 52 2.09 2.50 -10.09
CA SER A 52 2.93 1.44 -9.52
C SER A 52 3.90 1.96 -8.46
N VAL A 53 4.48 3.14 -8.67
CA VAL A 53 5.38 3.80 -7.71
C VAL A 53 4.59 4.19 -6.46
N THR A 54 3.44 4.87 -6.63
CA THR A 54 2.61 5.31 -5.50
C THR A 54 2.14 4.11 -4.65
N VAL A 55 1.65 3.03 -5.25
CA VAL A 55 1.22 1.83 -4.50
C VAL A 55 2.40 1.16 -3.80
N ALA A 56 3.54 1.01 -4.48
CA ALA A 56 4.72 0.39 -3.88
C ALA A 56 5.27 1.20 -2.70
N GLN A 57 5.30 2.53 -2.81
CA GLN A 57 5.63 3.41 -1.70
C GLN A 57 4.62 3.27 -0.57
N ALA A 58 3.31 3.31 -0.84
CA ALA A 58 2.29 3.12 0.19
C ALA A 58 2.48 1.78 0.95
N ILE A 59 2.76 0.68 0.25
CA ILE A 59 3.07 -0.62 0.87
C ILE A 59 4.26 -0.52 1.82
N LEU A 60 5.37 0.06 1.33
CA LEU A 60 6.62 0.17 2.09
C LEU A 60 6.46 1.05 3.32
N GLU A 61 5.91 2.26 3.15
CA GLU A 61 5.85 3.29 4.19
C GLU A 61 4.80 2.97 5.27
N SER A 62 3.69 2.30 4.90
CA SER A 62 2.60 1.99 5.84
C SER A 62 2.61 0.56 6.36
N GLY A 63 3.55 -0.28 5.91
CA GLY A 63 3.57 -1.70 6.21
C GLY A 63 2.28 -2.39 5.73
N TRP A 64 1.95 -2.24 4.45
CA TRP A 64 0.71 -2.76 3.84
C TRP A 64 -0.58 -2.16 4.41
N GLY A 65 -0.58 -0.87 4.73
CA GLY A 65 -1.73 -0.16 5.29
C GLY A 65 -2.01 -0.48 6.76
N LYS A 66 -1.12 -1.22 7.44
CA LYS A 66 -1.35 -1.74 8.79
C LYS A 66 -0.73 -0.88 9.90
N SER A 67 0.11 0.09 9.54
CA SER A 67 0.66 1.02 10.53
C SER A 67 -0.45 1.78 11.25
N GLY A 68 -0.21 2.14 12.52
CA GLY A 68 -1.19 2.90 13.30
C GLY A 68 -1.54 4.25 12.64
N LEU A 69 -0.59 4.87 11.94
CA LEU A 69 -0.82 6.11 11.21
C LEU A 69 -1.72 5.91 9.98
N ALA A 70 -1.53 4.82 9.23
CA ALA A 70 -2.38 4.48 8.10
C ALA A 70 -3.80 4.10 8.55
N VAL A 71 -3.93 3.25 9.56
CA VAL A 71 -5.24 2.75 10.03
C VAL A 71 -6.08 3.85 10.66
N ASN A 72 -5.48 4.70 11.50
CA ASN A 72 -6.24 5.67 12.27
C ASN A 72 -6.40 7.00 11.54
N GLU A 73 -5.44 7.37 10.68
CA GLU A 73 -5.38 8.71 10.07
C GLU A 73 -5.40 8.71 8.56
N ASN A 74 -5.58 7.53 7.93
CA ASN A 74 -5.48 7.33 6.49
C ASN A 74 -4.17 7.88 5.91
N ASN A 75 -3.08 7.97 6.68
CA ASN A 75 -1.82 8.52 6.21
C ASN A 75 -0.84 7.40 5.87
N TYR A 76 -0.85 6.99 4.60
CA TYR A 76 -0.10 5.84 4.09
C TYR A 76 1.35 6.15 3.73
N PHE A 77 1.74 7.42 3.75
CA PHE A 77 3.05 7.90 3.28
C PHE A 77 3.85 8.62 4.38
N GLY A 78 3.33 8.68 5.61
CA GLY A 78 4.01 9.35 6.71
C GLY A 78 4.17 10.86 6.51
N ILE A 79 3.30 11.52 5.73
CA ILE A 79 3.45 12.95 5.42
C ILE A 79 3.23 13.77 6.69
N LYS A 80 4.23 14.58 7.04
CA LYS A 80 4.19 15.46 8.22
C LYS A 80 3.39 16.74 7.98
N CYS A 81 2.76 17.25 9.03
CA CYS A 81 2.32 18.64 9.08
C CYS A 81 3.53 19.53 9.34
N ARG A 82 3.79 20.49 8.46
CA ARG A 82 4.86 21.48 8.67
C ARG A 82 4.28 22.66 9.42
N ASP A 83 4.94 23.07 10.49
CA ASP A 83 4.54 24.21 11.32
C ASP A 83 3.08 24.11 11.84
N GLY A 84 2.59 22.89 12.06
CA GLY A 84 1.21 22.65 12.48
C GLY A 84 0.16 22.72 11.37
N ILE A 85 0.56 22.92 10.12
CA ILE A 85 -0.35 23.14 8.99
C ILE A 85 -0.51 21.84 8.18
N PRO A 86 -1.75 21.34 7.99
CA PRO A 86 -2.01 20.10 7.24
C PRO A 86 -1.86 20.27 5.73
N GLY A 87 -1.91 21.49 5.21
CA GLY A 87 -1.95 21.76 3.77
C GLY A 87 -3.38 21.69 3.22
N PRO A 88 -3.56 21.66 1.89
CA PRO A 88 -4.85 21.88 1.25
C PRO A 88 -5.76 20.65 1.18
N ILE A 89 -5.25 19.43 1.38
CA ILE A 89 -6.02 18.18 1.26
C ILE A 89 -6.27 17.52 2.63
N ALA A 90 -5.26 17.48 3.50
CA ALA A 90 -5.41 16.88 4.81
C ALA A 90 -6.41 17.66 5.69
N ILE A 91 -7.19 16.94 6.49
CA ILE A 91 -8.26 17.48 7.35
C ILE A 91 -7.77 17.86 8.75
N GLY A 92 -6.50 17.63 9.06
CA GLY A 92 -5.91 17.96 10.34
C GLY A 92 -4.55 17.31 10.55
N CYS A 93 -4.08 17.36 11.80
CA CYS A 93 -2.79 16.81 12.21
C CYS A 93 -2.95 15.94 13.47
N ALA A 94 -2.14 14.89 13.58
CA ALA A 94 -2.10 13.99 14.72
C ALA A 94 -0.64 13.71 15.14
N GLU A 95 -0.41 13.60 16.44
CA GLU A 95 0.89 13.28 17.01
C GLU A 95 1.11 11.77 17.06
N TYR A 96 2.26 11.31 16.54
CA TYR A 96 2.67 9.92 16.60
C TYR A 96 4.14 9.80 17.02
N PRO A 97 4.50 8.77 17.80
CA PRO A 97 5.90 8.41 18.02
C PRO A 97 6.57 8.11 16.67
N THR A 98 7.78 8.64 16.47
CA THR A 98 8.58 8.42 15.27
C THR A 98 10.05 8.34 15.65
N LYS A 99 10.86 7.79 14.75
CA LYS A 99 12.31 7.93 14.81
C LYS A 99 12.75 8.99 13.82
N GLU A 100 13.65 9.86 14.22
CA GLU A 100 14.34 10.80 13.34
C GLU A 100 15.83 10.50 13.36
N CYS A 101 16.51 10.73 12.24
CA CYS A 101 17.94 10.48 12.10
C CYS A 101 18.64 11.75 11.64
N ASP A 102 19.74 12.09 12.31
CA ASP A 102 20.63 13.20 11.96
C ASP A 102 22.08 12.68 11.83
N ALA A 103 23.06 13.60 11.82
CA ALA A 103 24.46 13.25 11.73
C ALA A 103 24.99 12.48 12.96
N GLN A 104 24.26 12.48 14.08
CA GLN A 104 24.64 11.85 15.34
C GLN A 104 23.97 10.47 15.53
N GLY A 105 22.99 10.13 14.69
CA GLY A 105 22.31 8.84 14.69
C GLY A 105 20.80 9.01 14.69
N CYS A 106 20.08 7.92 15.00
CA CYS A 106 18.63 7.94 15.08
C CYS A 106 18.14 7.98 16.53
N TYR A 107 17.11 8.78 16.81
CA TYR A 107 16.50 8.92 18.14
C TYR A 107 14.96 8.89 18.07
N ASP A 108 14.33 8.47 19.17
CA ASP A 108 12.88 8.50 19.33
C ASP A 108 12.39 9.91 19.63
N THR A 109 11.32 10.33 18.96
CA THR A 109 10.67 11.63 19.12
C THR A 109 9.19 11.53 18.79
N THR A 110 8.46 12.64 18.90
CA THR A 110 7.07 12.75 18.45
C THR A 110 7.02 13.61 17.19
N GLY A 111 6.43 13.07 16.13
CA GLY A 111 6.19 13.79 14.89
C GLY A 111 4.73 14.21 14.79
N LEU A 112 4.48 15.34 14.14
CA LEU A 112 3.14 15.78 13.78
C LEU A 112 2.84 15.39 12.33
N PHE A 113 1.86 14.51 12.14
CA PHE A 113 1.52 13.91 10.85
C PHE A 113 0.16 14.35 10.35
N ARG A 114 -0.01 14.42 9.03
CA ARG A 114 -1.29 14.75 8.39
C ARG A 114 -2.33 13.67 8.67
N LYS A 115 -3.58 14.08 8.80
CA LYS A 115 -4.78 13.23 8.87
C LYS A 115 -5.60 13.41 7.59
N TYR A 116 -6.10 12.33 7.03
CA TYR A 116 -6.92 12.36 5.81
C TYR A 116 -8.31 11.80 6.06
N ALA A 117 -9.30 12.32 5.32
CA ALA A 117 -10.65 11.78 5.38
C ALA A 117 -10.75 10.40 4.73
N SER A 118 -9.85 10.08 3.79
CA SER A 118 -9.87 8.86 2.99
C SER A 118 -8.46 8.44 2.53
N ILE A 119 -8.33 7.21 2.04
CA ILE A 119 -7.12 6.73 1.37
C ILE A 119 -6.85 7.52 0.09
N GLU A 120 -7.90 7.86 -0.66
CA GLU A 120 -7.85 8.65 -1.88
C GLU A 120 -7.20 10.01 -1.62
N ASP A 121 -7.59 10.70 -0.55
CA ASP A 121 -7.00 11.98 -0.16
C ASP A 121 -5.51 11.86 0.18
N SER A 122 -5.08 10.78 0.82
CA SER A 122 -3.67 10.52 1.12
C SER A 122 -2.84 10.33 -0.14
N PHE A 123 -3.35 9.54 -1.09
CA PHE A 123 -2.70 9.26 -2.37
C PHE A 123 -2.66 10.49 -3.26
N ARG A 124 -3.72 11.30 -3.23
CA ARG A 124 -3.80 12.59 -3.92
C ARG A 124 -2.80 13.59 -3.33
N ASP A 125 -2.68 13.66 -2.01
CA ASP A 125 -1.73 14.55 -1.32
C ASP A 125 -0.27 14.13 -1.56
N HIS A 126 0.02 12.82 -1.62
CA HIS A 126 1.32 12.30 -2.02
C HIS A 126 1.69 12.70 -3.46
N GLY A 127 0.77 12.51 -4.40
CA GLY A 127 0.95 12.93 -5.80
C GLY A 127 1.21 14.42 -5.90
N ARG A 128 0.39 15.24 -5.23
CA ARG A 128 0.55 16.69 -5.17
C ARG A 128 1.90 17.10 -4.58
N PHE A 129 2.30 16.48 -3.47
CA PHE A 129 3.58 16.76 -2.81
C PHE A 129 4.78 16.54 -3.76
N LEU A 130 4.76 15.45 -4.53
CA LEU A 130 5.81 15.19 -5.52
C LEU A 130 5.76 16.21 -6.67
N PHE A 131 4.56 16.47 -7.19
CA PHE A 131 4.34 17.35 -8.33
C PHE A 131 4.69 18.82 -8.06
N GLU A 132 4.27 19.36 -6.90
CA GLU A 132 4.50 20.76 -6.54
C GLU A 132 5.94 21.06 -6.11
N SER A 133 6.71 20.04 -5.75
CA SER A 133 8.06 20.21 -5.21
C SER A 133 9.09 20.32 -6.35
N PRO A 134 9.78 21.47 -6.51
CA PRO A 134 10.81 21.62 -7.55
C PRO A 134 11.94 20.61 -7.43
N ARG A 135 12.15 20.05 -6.23
CA ARG A 135 13.11 18.98 -5.94
C ARG A 135 12.90 17.75 -6.83
N TYR A 136 11.65 17.39 -7.10
CA TYR A 136 11.28 16.16 -7.81
C TYR A 136 10.92 16.39 -9.29
N ALA A 137 11.01 17.62 -9.78
CA ALA A 137 10.59 17.99 -11.13
C ALA A 137 11.24 17.12 -12.23
N ALA A 138 12.51 16.74 -12.07
CA ALA A 138 13.23 15.91 -13.03
C ALA A 138 12.61 14.51 -13.19
N ALA A 139 11.99 13.96 -12.14
CA ALA A 139 11.36 12.64 -12.17
C ALA A 139 10.17 12.60 -13.14
N PHE A 140 9.45 13.72 -13.31
CA PHE A 140 8.29 13.81 -14.19
C PHE A 140 8.64 13.74 -15.70
N ASN A 141 9.93 13.79 -16.07
CA ASN A 141 10.35 13.41 -17.42
C ASN A 141 10.19 11.90 -17.69
N TYR A 142 9.97 11.12 -16.63
CA TYR A 142 9.88 9.66 -16.64
C TYR A 142 8.53 9.17 -16.12
N SER A 143 7.45 9.96 -16.23
CA SER A 143 6.10 9.55 -15.82
C SER A 143 5.57 8.29 -16.52
N HIS A 144 6.20 7.86 -17.63
CA HIS A 144 5.90 6.59 -18.32
C HIS A 144 6.97 5.51 -18.11
N ASP A 145 7.97 5.77 -17.26
CA ASP A 145 9.01 4.83 -16.85
C ASP A 145 9.09 4.83 -15.32
N ALA A 146 8.28 3.98 -14.70
CA ALA A 146 8.14 3.90 -13.24
C ALA A 146 9.45 3.58 -12.52
N ASP A 147 10.29 2.74 -13.11
CA ASP A 147 11.58 2.35 -12.54
C ASP A 147 12.54 3.54 -12.55
N GLN A 148 12.59 4.29 -13.65
CA GLN A 148 13.39 5.51 -13.70
C GLN A 148 12.81 6.61 -12.83
N PHE A 149 11.49 6.78 -12.79
CA PHE A 149 10.82 7.76 -11.93
C PHE A 149 11.22 7.59 -10.45
N VAL A 150 11.19 6.35 -9.93
CA VAL A 150 11.58 6.12 -8.53
C VAL A 150 13.07 6.36 -8.29
N ARG A 151 13.93 6.08 -9.29
CA ARG A 151 15.36 6.39 -9.19
C ARG A 151 15.60 7.90 -9.14
N GLU A 152 14.86 8.68 -9.92
CA GLU A 152 14.98 10.15 -9.92
C GLU A 152 14.52 10.77 -8.61
N ILE A 153 13.36 10.37 -8.06
CA ILE A 153 12.93 10.89 -6.74
C ILE A 153 13.90 10.47 -5.62
N HIS A 154 14.47 9.26 -5.72
CA HIS A 154 15.48 8.78 -4.77
C HIS A 154 16.76 9.61 -4.87
N ALA A 155 17.29 9.82 -6.08
CA ALA A 155 18.45 10.67 -6.33
C ALA A 155 18.23 12.12 -5.85
N ALA A 156 16.99 12.61 -5.92
CA ALA A 156 16.59 13.91 -5.39
C ALA A 156 16.39 13.95 -3.85
N GLY A 157 16.65 12.84 -3.15
CA GLY A 157 16.62 12.77 -1.68
C GLY A 157 15.24 12.54 -1.09
N TYR A 158 14.38 11.73 -1.74
CA TYR A 158 13.12 11.26 -1.14
C TYR A 158 13.37 10.38 0.11
N ALA A 159 14.37 9.51 0.04
CA ALA A 159 14.80 8.65 1.15
C ALA A 159 16.33 8.67 1.30
N THR A 160 16.82 8.42 2.50
CA THR A 160 18.25 8.31 2.80
C THR A 160 18.79 6.89 2.71
N ASP A 161 17.90 5.89 2.64
CA ASP A 161 18.25 4.49 2.48
C ASP A 161 18.85 4.24 1.08
N PRO A 162 20.13 3.82 0.97
CA PRO A 162 20.78 3.64 -0.31
C PRO A 162 20.12 2.58 -1.22
N ASP A 163 19.32 1.66 -0.67
CA ASP A 163 18.62 0.63 -1.45
C ASP A 163 17.15 0.99 -1.75
N TYR A 164 16.71 2.20 -1.41
CA TYR A 164 15.30 2.62 -1.46
C TYR A 164 14.65 2.33 -2.82
N SER A 165 15.23 2.81 -3.91
CA SER A 165 14.66 2.62 -5.25
C SER A 165 14.53 1.13 -5.62
N ASN A 166 15.50 0.29 -5.22
CA ASN A 166 15.45 -1.14 -5.51
C ASN A 166 14.38 -1.84 -4.67
N LYS A 167 14.14 -1.41 -3.42
CA LYS A 167 13.05 -1.92 -2.58
C LYS A 167 11.68 -1.61 -3.21
N VAL A 168 11.48 -0.38 -3.65
CA VAL A 168 10.23 0.03 -4.32
C VAL A 168 10.04 -0.74 -5.63
N ILE A 169 11.05 -0.83 -6.48
CA ILE A 169 10.99 -1.62 -7.73
C ILE A 169 10.67 -3.09 -7.46
N ARG A 170 11.29 -3.69 -6.44
CA ARG A 170 11.00 -5.07 -6.07
C ARG A 170 9.55 -5.27 -5.64
N ILE A 171 8.98 -4.33 -4.88
CA ILE A 171 7.56 -4.37 -4.51
C ILE A 171 6.68 -4.24 -5.77
N MET A 172 7.00 -3.32 -6.68
CA MET A 172 6.29 -3.18 -7.97
C MET A 172 6.25 -4.49 -8.75
N GLN A 173 7.38 -5.19 -8.84
CA GLN A 173 7.49 -6.47 -9.54
C GLN A 173 6.76 -7.60 -8.81
N GLN A 174 6.96 -7.75 -7.50
CA GLN A 174 6.38 -8.84 -6.72
C GLN A 174 4.85 -8.76 -6.62
N GLN A 175 4.29 -7.56 -6.69
CA GLN A 175 2.85 -7.32 -6.57
C GLN A 175 2.19 -7.01 -7.92
N ASP A 176 2.93 -7.14 -9.03
CA ASP A 176 2.42 -6.90 -10.39
C ASP A 176 1.78 -5.50 -10.53
N LEU A 177 2.40 -4.49 -9.92
CA LEU A 177 1.79 -3.15 -9.80
C LEU A 177 1.85 -2.35 -11.10
N TYR A 178 2.70 -2.74 -12.05
CA TYR A 178 2.78 -2.07 -13.37
C TYR A 178 1.45 -2.13 -14.12
N ARG A 179 0.56 -3.09 -13.80
CA ARG A 179 -0.80 -3.19 -14.36
C ARG A 179 -1.69 -1.98 -14.05
N PHE A 180 -1.34 -1.18 -13.06
CA PHE A 180 -2.07 0.04 -12.71
C PHE A 180 -1.62 1.26 -13.51
N ASN A 181 -0.41 1.22 -14.09
CA ASN A 181 0.08 2.31 -14.93
C ASN A 181 -0.73 2.39 -16.23
N TYR A 182 -0.81 3.59 -16.80
CA TYR A 182 -1.44 3.85 -18.09
C TYR A 182 -0.66 4.92 -18.86
#